data_AF-A0A178VL70-F1
#
_entry.id   AF-A0A178VL70-F1
#
_cell.length_a   1.000
_cell.length_b   1.000
_cell.length_c   1.000
_cell.angle_alpha   90.00
_cell.angle_beta   90.00
_cell.angle_gamma   90.00
#
_symmetry.space_group_name_H-M   'P 1'
#
loop_
_entity.id
_entity.type
_entity.pdbx_description
1 polymer ?
#
loop_
_entity_poly.entity_id
_entity_poly.type
_entity_poly.pdbx_seq_one_letter_code
_entity_poly.pdbx_strand_id
1 'polypeptide(L)'
;MSLYLNINDKFKPFEMIYVRAKLRVLNQRKLNNVEIQVSNWYTSWFYYSGDFQIIPLADLRDSSKGFVVNDMLKVEVQLEGISSTKWYPS
;
A
#
# COMPACT_ATOMS: atom_id res chain seq x y z
N MET A 1 -9.71 -6.80 5.35
CA MET A 1 -8.24 -6.79 5.31
C MET A 1 -7.80 -5.38 5.03
N SER A 2 -6.76 -4.92 5.70
CA SER A 2 -6.15 -3.62 5.46
C SER A 2 -4.77 -3.80 4.84
N LEU A 3 -4.39 -2.93 3.91
CA LEU A 3 -3.07 -2.93 3.27
C LEU A 3 -2.52 -1.50 3.26
N TYR A 4 -1.32 -1.32 3.80
CA TYR A 4 -0.67 -0.01 3.91
C TYR A 4 0.74 -0.06 3.33
N LEU A 5 1.10 1.02 2.66
CA LEU A 5 2.47 1.40 2.40
C LEU A 5 2.95 2.24 3.58
N ASN A 6 4.07 1.83 4.20
CA ASN A 6 4.69 2.52 5.32
C ASN A 6 6.11 2.95 4.95
N ILE A 7 6.47 4.20 5.23
CA ILE A 7 7.85 4.66 5.14
C ILE A 7 8.53 4.38 6.48
N ASN A 8 9.30 3.30 6.51
CA ASN A 8 10.06 2.89 7.68
C ASN A 8 11.47 3.49 7.69
N ASP A 9 11.57 4.80 7.43
CA ASP A 9 12.82 5.55 7.45
C ASP A 9 12.71 6.77 8.36
N LYS A 10 13.86 7.26 8.85
CA LYS A 10 13.91 8.47 9.67
C LYS A 10 13.80 9.68 8.75
N PHE A 11 12.68 10.38 8.82
CA PHE A 11 12.52 11.69 8.19
C PHE A 11 13.58 12.65 8.72
N LYS A 12 14.29 13.33 7.82
CA LYS A 12 15.12 14.48 8.19
C LYS A 12 14.23 15.62 8.70
N PRO A 13 14.77 16.56 9.49
CA PRO A 13 14.02 17.75 9.89
C PRO A 13 13.40 18.44 8.68
N PHE A 14 12.08 18.64 8.75
CA PHE A 14 11.27 19.25 7.71
C PHE A 14 11.22 18.50 6.37
N GLU A 15 11.55 17.20 6.32
CA GLU A 15 11.45 16.43 5.08
C GLU A 15 10.00 16.02 4.78
N MET A 16 9.59 16.18 3.53
CA MET A 16 8.39 15.57 2.97
C MET A 16 8.77 14.67 1.81
N ILE A 17 8.29 13.44 1.82
CA ILE A 17 8.56 12.44 0.77
C ILE A 17 7.27 12.22 0.00
N TYR A 18 7.24 12.50 -1.30
CA TYR A 18 6.14 12.10 -2.17
C TYR A 18 6.36 10.65 -2.61
N VAL A 19 5.33 9.83 -2.49
CA VAL A 19 5.32 8.48 -3.09
C VAL A 19 4.03 8.28 -3.88
N ARG A 20 4.21 7.87 -5.13
CA ARG A 20 3.17 7.26 -5.96
C ARG A 20 3.48 5.78 -6.13
N ALA A 21 2.52 4.93 -5.78
CA ALA A 21 2.67 3.49 -5.90
C ALA A 21 1.32 2.80 -6.14
N LYS A 22 1.37 1.62 -6.75
CA LYS A 22 0.25 0.68 -6.81
C LYS A 22 0.46 -0.42 -5.79
N LEU A 23 -0.55 -0.64 -4.95
CA LEU A 23 -0.59 -1.73 -3.98
C LEU A 23 -1.57 -2.77 -4.49
N ARG A 24 -1.13 -4.03 -4.60
CA ARG A 24 -1.93 -5.12 -5.13
C ARG A 24 -2.01 -6.28 -4.16
N VAL A 25 -3.20 -6.88 -4.07
CA VAL A 25 -3.36 -8.24 -3.60
C VAL A 25 -3.47 -9.14 -4.82
N LEU A 26 -2.52 -10.06 -4.96
CA LEU A 26 -2.42 -10.93 -6.12
C LEU A 26 -3.39 -12.10 -6.01
N ASN A 27 -4.16 -12.32 -7.06
CA ASN A 27 -4.98 -13.52 -7.18
C ASN A 27 -4.12 -14.70 -7.61
N GLN A 28 -4.21 -15.81 -6.90
CA GLN A 28 -3.35 -16.98 -7.13
C GLN A 28 -3.98 -18.02 -8.06
N ARG A 29 -5.22 -17.79 -8.53
CA ARG A 29 -5.97 -18.68 -9.42
C ARG A 29 -6.17 -18.11 -10.82
N LYS A 30 -5.35 -17.13 -11.21
CA LYS A 30 -5.44 -16.41 -12.51
C LYS A 30 -6.74 -15.63 -12.69
N LEU A 31 -7.45 -15.29 -11.61
CA LEU A 31 -8.49 -14.26 -11.65
C LEU A 31 -7.87 -12.86 -11.50
N ASN A 32 -8.70 -11.83 -11.44
CA ASN A 32 -8.23 -10.45 -11.30
C ASN A 32 -7.63 -10.18 -9.91
N ASN A 33 -6.55 -9.42 -9.90
CA ASN A 33 -5.97 -8.83 -8.69
C ASN A 33 -6.91 -7.74 -8.16
N VAL A 34 -6.77 -7.43 -6.88
CA VAL A 34 -7.33 -6.19 -6.30
C VAL A 34 -6.20 -5.18 -6.19
N GLU A 35 -6.40 -3.98 -6.72
CA GLU A 35 -5.40 -2.92 -6.77
C GLU A 35 -5.96 -1.62 -6.20
N ILE A 36 -5.12 -0.89 -5.46
CA ILE A 36 -5.31 0.52 -5.15
C ILE A 36 -4.07 1.31 -5.54
N GLN A 37 -4.24 2.57 -5.90
CA GLN A 37 -3.13 3.50 -6.11
C GLN A 37 -3.03 4.46 -4.94
N VAL A 38 -1.84 4.58 -4.37
CA VAL A 38 -1.51 5.60 -3.37
C VAL A 38 -0.68 6.70 -4.03
N SER A 39 -0.96 7.95 -3.68
CA SER A 39 -0.25 9.13 -4.17
C SER A 39 -0.29 10.20 -3.10
N ASN A 40 0.65 10.13 -2.15
CA ASN A 40 0.62 10.95 -0.94
C ASN A 40 1.99 11.56 -0.64
N TRP A 41 1.97 12.68 0.08
CA TRP A 41 3.14 13.22 0.75
C TRP A 41 3.22 12.65 2.17
N TYR A 42 4.39 12.16 2.52
CA TYR A 42 4.67 11.53 3.80
C TYR A 42 5.58 12.43 4.62
N THR A 43 5.34 12.43 5.93
CA THR A 43 6.10 13.21 6.92
C THR A 43 6.35 12.35 8.16
N SER A 44 7.13 12.86 9.12
CA SER A 44 7.30 12.21 10.42
C SER A 44 5.99 11.95 11.18
N TRP A 45 4.93 12.71 10.87
CA TRP A 45 3.60 12.57 11.48
C TRP A 45 2.65 11.71 10.66
N PHE A 46 2.85 11.67 9.33
CA PHE A 46 2.00 10.95 8.39
C PHE A 46 2.86 10.06 7.50
N TYR A 47 3.25 8.89 8.03
CA TYR A 47 4.26 8.01 7.43
C TYR A 47 3.68 6.73 6.84
N TYR A 48 2.35 6.61 6.73
CA TYR A 48 1.70 5.49 6.05
C TYR A 48 0.50 5.95 5.22
N SER A 49 0.20 5.22 4.15
CA SER A 49 -1.05 5.38 3.41
C SER A 49 -1.48 4.06 2.77
N GLY A 50 -2.76 3.90 2.49
CA GLY A 50 -3.32 2.66 1.99
C GLY A 50 -4.83 2.62 2.21
N ASP A 51 -5.38 1.42 2.27
CA ASP A 51 -6.81 1.21 2.46
C ASP A 51 -7.07 0.26 3.64
N PHE A 52 -7.98 0.68 4.52
CA PHE A 52 -8.42 -0.08 5.67
C PHE A 52 -9.27 -1.30 5.27
N GLN A 53 -9.89 -1.31 4.09
CA GLN A 53 -10.81 -2.36 3.65
C GLN A 53 -10.62 -2.76 2.17
N ILE A 54 -9.37 -2.95 1.73
CA ILE A 54 -9.08 -3.36 0.34
C ILE A 54 -9.81 -4.65 -0.09
N ILE A 55 -9.96 -5.62 0.84
CA ILE A 55 -10.72 -6.86 0.62
C ILE A 55 -11.55 -7.17 1.87
N PRO A 56 -12.86 -7.44 1.76
CA PRO A 56 -13.67 -7.94 2.87
C PRO A 56 -13.11 -9.24 3.45
N LEU A 57 -13.16 -9.41 4.78
CA LEU A 57 -12.64 -10.63 5.41
C LEU A 57 -13.35 -11.90 4.90
N ALA A 58 -14.64 -11.80 4.57
CA ALA A 58 -15.40 -12.90 3.99
C ALA A 58 -14.84 -13.33 2.63
N ASP A 59 -14.56 -12.38 1.73
CA ASP A 59 -13.96 -12.67 0.42
C ASP A 59 -12.52 -13.20 0.53
N LEU A 60 -11.76 -12.76 1.53
CA LEU A 60 -10.41 -13.28 1.77
C LEU A 60 -10.44 -14.75 2.22
N ARG A 61 -11.46 -15.14 3.00
CA ARG A 61 -11.65 -16.52 3.51
C ARG A 61 -12.34 -17.43 2.50
N ASP A 62 -13.03 -16.88 1.52
CA ASP A 62 -13.66 -17.64 0.47
C ASP A 62 -12.60 -18.19 -0.50
N SER A 63 -12.31 -19.50 -0.35
CA SER A 63 -11.32 -20.19 -1.18
C SER A 63 -11.64 -20.09 -2.67
N SER A 64 -12.91 -19.92 -3.08
CA SER A 64 -13.30 -19.77 -4.48
C SER A 64 -12.77 -18.47 -5.11
N LYS A 65 -12.58 -17.41 -4.30
CA LYS A 65 -12.04 -16.12 -4.74
C LYS A 65 -10.56 -16.19 -5.08
N GLY A 66 -9.81 -17.13 -4.52
CA GLY A 66 -8.43 -17.42 -4.92
C GLY A 66 -7.36 -16.44 -4.42
N PHE A 67 -7.66 -15.58 -3.44
CA PHE A 67 -6.66 -14.68 -2.83
C PHE A 67 -5.72 -15.43 -1.88
N VAL A 68 -6.25 -16.30 -1.03
CA VAL A 68 -5.47 -17.16 -0.12
C VAL A 68 -5.43 -18.57 -0.68
N VAL A 69 -4.22 -19.09 -0.89
CA VAL A 69 -3.97 -20.47 -1.34
C VAL A 69 -2.86 -21.05 -0.47
N ASN A 70 -3.09 -22.23 0.11
CA ASN A 70 -2.16 -22.87 1.06
C ASN A 70 -1.78 -21.94 2.22
N ASP A 71 -2.78 -21.26 2.79
CA ASP A 71 -2.61 -20.29 3.90
C ASP A 71 -1.63 -19.14 3.60
N MET A 72 -1.38 -18.87 2.32
CA MET A 72 -0.49 -17.80 1.87
C MET A 72 -1.30 -16.74 1.12
N LEU A 73 -1.04 -15.47 1.46
CA LEU A 73 -1.50 -14.30 0.72
C LEU A 73 -0.31 -13.65 0.01
N LYS A 74 -0.48 -13.31 -1.27
CA LYS A 74 0.56 -12.61 -2.04
C LYS A 74 0.16 -11.15 -2.23
N VAL A 75 1.06 -10.24 -1.88
CA VAL A 75 0.90 -8.81 -2.09
C VAL A 75 2.07 -8.28 -2.91
N GLU A 76 1.82 -7.23 -3.69
CA GLU A 76 2.84 -6.57 -4.51
C GLU A 76 2.75 -5.06 -4.32
N VAL A 77 3.91 -4.41 -4.34
CA VAL A 77 4.04 -2.95 -4.36
C VAL A 77 4.81 -2.57 -5.62
N GLN A 78 4.18 -1.80 -6.49
CA GLN A 78 4.85 -1.19 -7.64
C GLN A 78 5.06 0.30 -7.37
N LEU A 79 6.31 0.71 -7.17
CA LEU A 79 6.67 2.12 -7.04
C LEU A 79 6.66 2.77 -8.43
N GLU A 80 5.91 3.87 -8.56
CA GLU A 80 5.77 4.61 -9.83
C GLU A 80 6.51 5.95 -9.80
N GLY A 81 6.68 6.54 -8.61
CA GLY A 81 7.42 7.78 -8.44
C GLY A 81 7.74 8.06 -6.98
N ILE A 82 8.95 8.55 -6.74
CA ILE A 82 9.43 8.98 -5.42
C ILE A 82 10.10 10.34 -5.61
N SER A 83 9.78 11.30 -4.74
CA SER A 83 10.47 12.58 -4.66
C SER A 83 10.59 13.02 -3.20
N SER A 84 11.52 13.91 -2.90
CA SER A 84 11.66 14.50 -1.57
C SER A 84 11.82 16.00 -1.68
N THR A 85 11.29 16.72 -0.68
CA THR A 85 11.45 18.16 -0.56
C THR A 85 11.58 18.56 0.90
N LYS A 86 12.05 19.79 1.13
CA LYS A 86 12.00 20.42 2.44
C LYS A 86 10.70 21.22 2.56
N TRP A 87 10.03 21.06 3.70
CA TRP A 87 8.87 21.82 4.09
C TRP A 87 9.30 23.10 4.79
N TYR A 88 8.90 24.23 4.23
CA TYR A 88 9.09 25.54 4.86
C TYR A 88 7.70 26.12 5.09
N PRO A 89 7.18 26.12 6.34
CA PRO A 89 5.97 26.85 6.63
C PRO A 89 6.23 28.34 6.38
N SER A 90 5.33 28.98 5.63
CA SER A 90 5.28 30.43 5.41
C SER A 90 4.87 31.17 6.66
#